data_AF-A0A936AGQ7-F1
#
_entry.id   AF-A0A936AGQ7-F1
#
_cell.length_a   1.000
_cell.length_b   1.000
_cell.length_c   1.000
_cell.angle_alpha   90.00
_cell.angle_beta   90.00
_cell.angle_gamma   90.00
#
_symmetry.space_group_name_H-M   'P 1'
#
loop_
_entity.id
_entity.type
_entity.pdbx_description
1 polymer ?
#
loop_
_entity_poly.entity_id
_entity_poly.type
_entity_poly.pdbx_seq_one_letter_code
_entity_poly.pdbx_strand_id
1 'polypeptide(L)'
;MSWQHTLICILSFCTASHSQNYSASRWADSVLATMSLDEKLGQLFVIRSFSTQNEQQIQDVSTLIQDYHIGGICFFRGTSGSLYELIQKYQTLSKFLSW
;
A
#
# COMPACT_ATOMS: atom_id res chain seq x y z
N MET A 1 41.36 -0.05 36.34
CA MET A 1 39.88 0.08 36.26
C MET A 1 39.48 0.93 35.05
N SER A 2 39.95 0.61 33.83
CA SER A 2 39.61 1.35 32.59
C SER A 2 38.74 0.56 31.61
N TRP A 3 38.60 -0.76 31.79
CA TRP A 3 37.87 -1.65 30.88
C TRP A 3 36.35 -1.63 31.07
N GLN A 4 35.86 -1.01 32.14
CA GLN A 4 34.43 -0.99 32.48
C GLN A 4 33.66 0.05 31.64
N HIS A 5 34.35 1.11 31.18
CA HIS A 5 33.74 2.13 30.34
C HIS A 5 33.66 1.71 28.86
N THR A 6 34.59 0.87 28.39
CA THR A 6 34.59 0.38 26.99
C THR A 6 33.46 -0.61 26.71
N LEU A 7 33.10 -1.45 27.69
CA LEU A 7 32.00 -2.43 27.55
C LEU A 7 30.61 -1.78 27.52
N ILE A 8 30.44 -0.65 28.22
CA ILE A 8 29.17 0.11 28.24
C ILE A 8 28.89 0.73 26.86
N CYS A 9 29.93 1.20 26.14
CA CYS A 9 29.75 1.82 24.83
C CYS A 9 29.30 0.84 23.73
N ILE A 10 29.63 -0.45 23.84
CA ILE A 10 29.24 -1.47 22.84
C ILE A 10 27.77 -1.88 23.04
N LEU A 11 27.28 -1.94 24.28
CA LEU A 11 25.88 -2.26 24.61
C LEU A 11 24.90 -1.14 24.22
N SER A 12 25.32 0.13 24.27
CA SER A 12 24.49 1.27 23.82
C SER A 12 24.33 1.36 22.30
N PHE A 13 25.15 0.66 21.51
CA PHE A 13 25.05 0.66 20.04
C PHE A 13 24.17 -0.48 19.49
N CYS A 14 23.73 -1.43 20.32
CA CYS A 14 22.90 -2.57 19.89
C CYS A 14 21.40 -2.35 19.98
N THR A 15 20.91 -1.28 20.61
CA THR A 15 19.49 -0.89 20.52
C THR A 15 19.32 0.13 19.41
N ALA A 16 19.58 -0.26 18.17
CA ALA A 16 18.97 0.43 17.03
C ALA A 16 17.46 0.22 17.17
N SER A 17 16.78 1.18 17.79
CA SER A 17 15.34 1.15 18.01
C SER A 17 14.64 1.05 16.66
N HIS A 18 14.11 -0.13 16.35
CA HIS A 18 13.13 -0.31 15.28
C HIS A 18 11.92 0.54 15.65
N SER A 19 11.77 1.71 15.02
CA SER A 19 10.59 2.56 15.19
C SER A 19 9.41 1.88 14.52
N GLN A 20 8.79 0.93 15.21
CA GLN A 20 7.50 0.37 14.81
C GLN A 20 6.43 1.38 15.15
N ASN A 21 5.81 1.94 14.12
CA ASN A 21 4.67 2.82 14.27
C ASN A 21 3.47 1.96 14.72
N TYR A 22 3.36 1.76 16.04
CA TYR A 22 2.43 0.80 16.65
C TYR A 22 0.98 1.05 16.24
N SER A 23 0.59 2.32 16.09
CA SER A 23 -0.75 2.71 15.61
C SER A 23 -0.99 2.24 14.16
N ALA A 24 -0.02 2.41 13.27
CA ALA A 24 -0.13 1.98 11.88
C ALA A 24 -0.21 0.44 11.78
N SER A 25 0.59 -0.29 12.56
CA SER A 25 0.51 -1.76 12.63
C SER A 25 -0.87 -2.20 13.11
N ARG A 26 -1.37 -1.62 14.20
CA ARG A 26 -2.69 -1.95 14.76
C ARG A 26 -3.83 -1.67 13.78
N TRP A 27 -3.75 -0.58 13.02
CA TRP A 27 -4.70 -0.28 11.97
C TRP A 27 -4.62 -1.32 10.85
N ALA A 28 -3.43 -1.62 10.34
CA ALA A 28 -3.24 -2.61 9.28
C ALA A 28 -3.75 -3.99 9.70
N ASP A 29 -3.43 -4.43 10.91
CA ASP A 29 -3.92 -5.69 11.49
C ASP A 29 -5.45 -5.69 11.59
N SER A 30 -6.06 -4.57 12.01
CA SER A 30 -7.51 -4.46 12.11
C SER A 30 -8.21 -4.54 10.75
N VAL A 31 -7.65 -3.92 9.71
CA VAL A 31 -8.18 -3.97 8.35
C VAL A 31 -8.03 -5.38 7.78
N LEU A 32 -6.84 -5.98 7.91
CA LEU A 32 -6.57 -7.35 7.45
C LEU A 32 -7.46 -8.38 8.15
N ALA A 33 -7.80 -8.18 9.43
CA ALA A 33 -8.70 -9.08 10.15
C ALA A 33 -10.13 -9.09 9.57
N THR A 34 -10.56 -8.03 8.88
CA THR A 34 -11.89 -7.94 8.23
C THR A 34 -11.95 -8.54 6.83
N MET A 35 -10.81 -8.92 6.24
CA MET A 35 -10.72 -9.42 4.87
C MET A 35 -10.89 -10.94 4.79
N SER A 36 -11.56 -11.40 3.73
CA SER A 36 -11.53 -12.80 3.28
C SER A 36 -10.13 -13.19 2.79
N LEU A 37 -9.88 -14.49 2.58
CA LEU A 37 -8.61 -14.95 2.03
C LEU A 37 -8.38 -14.40 0.61
N ASP A 38 -9.41 -14.40 -0.23
CA ASP A 38 -9.32 -13.90 -1.60
C ASP A 38 -9.06 -12.39 -1.64
N GLU A 39 -9.68 -11.62 -0.74
CA GLU A 39 -9.42 -10.18 -0.59
C GLU A 39 -7.96 -9.93 -0.19
N LYS A 40 -7.40 -10.72 0.74
CA LYS A 40 -5.98 -10.64 1.13
C LYS A 40 -5.04 -10.97 -0.01
N LEU A 41 -5.37 -11.97 -0.82
CA LEU A 41 -4.60 -12.31 -2.01
C LEU A 41 -4.64 -11.18 -3.03
N GLY A 42 -5.82 -10.57 -3.24
CA GLY A 42 -6.00 -9.37 -4.06
C GLY A 42 -5.04 -8.24 -3.67
N GLN A 43 -4.86 -8.01 -2.36
CA GLN A 43 -3.97 -6.96 -1.85
C GLN A 43 -2.48 -7.14 -2.25
N LEU A 44 -2.07 -8.32 -2.72
CA LEU A 44 -0.70 -8.58 -3.16
C LEU A 44 -0.45 -8.16 -4.63
N PHE A 45 -1.49 -7.83 -5.38
CA PHE A 45 -1.38 -7.47 -6.79
C PHE A 45 -1.38 -5.95 -6.99
N VAL A 46 -0.46 -5.49 -7.84
CA VAL A 46 -0.37 -4.10 -8.29
C VAL A 46 -0.46 -4.05 -9.81
N ILE A 47 -1.46 -3.33 -10.33
CA ILE A 47 -1.73 -3.26 -11.77
C ILE A 47 -1.25 -1.92 -12.34
N ARG A 48 -0.74 -1.95 -13.58
CA ARG A 48 -0.32 -0.75 -14.30
C ARG A 48 -1.51 -0.06 -14.96
N SER A 49 -1.63 1.26 -14.82
CA SER A 49 -2.65 2.07 -15.50
C SER A 49 -2.09 3.39 -16.07
N PHE A 50 -2.77 3.98 -17.05
CA PHE A 50 -2.41 5.22 -17.76
C PHE A 50 -3.71 5.94 -18.14
N SER A 51 -3.76 7.28 -18.10
CA SER A 51 -4.99 8.02 -18.42
C SER A 51 -5.29 8.11 -19.91
N THR A 52 -4.32 7.77 -20.76
CA THR A 52 -4.48 7.75 -22.23
C THR A 52 -4.93 6.39 -22.77
N GLN A 53 -5.29 5.43 -21.90
CA GLN A 53 -5.78 4.11 -22.31
C GLN A 53 -7.18 4.21 -22.91
N ASN A 54 -7.55 3.20 -23.70
CA ASN A 54 -8.92 3.12 -24.21
C ASN A 54 -9.90 2.73 -23.09
N GLU A 55 -11.19 2.95 -23.32
CA GLU A 55 -12.24 2.68 -22.34
C GLU A 55 -12.29 1.22 -21.92
N GLN A 56 -12.00 0.30 -22.84
CA GLN A 56 -11.98 -1.14 -22.53
C GLN A 56 -10.93 -1.47 -21.47
N GLN A 57 -9.71 -0.97 -21.62
CA GLN A 57 -8.65 -1.20 -20.64
C GLN A 57 -8.97 -0.58 -19.28
N ILE A 58 -9.58 0.59 -19.27
CA ILE A 58 -10.06 1.22 -18.02
C ILE A 58 -11.12 0.32 -17.37
N GLN A 59 -12.03 -0.26 -18.16
CA GLN A 59 -13.05 -1.18 -17.67
C GLN A 59 -12.47 -2.49 -17.15
N ASP A 60 -11.44 -3.03 -17.81
CA ASP A 60 -10.74 -4.23 -17.35
C ASP A 60 -10.10 -3.97 -15.98
N VAL A 61 -9.42 -2.83 -15.81
CA VAL A 61 -8.85 -2.43 -14.52
C VAL A 61 -9.95 -2.18 -13.47
N SER A 62 -11.07 -1.55 -13.85
CA SER A 62 -12.23 -1.39 -12.96
C SER A 62 -12.75 -2.73 -12.45
N THR A 63 -12.84 -3.74 -13.33
CA THR A 63 -13.25 -5.11 -12.97
C THR A 63 -12.26 -5.74 -11.98
N LEU A 64 -10.95 -5.57 -12.20
CA LEU A 64 -9.92 -6.06 -11.27
C LEU A 64 -10.03 -5.40 -9.89
N ILE A 65 -10.39 -4.13 -9.81
CA ILE A 65 -10.59 -3.41 -8.54
C ILE A 65 -11.82 -3.95 -7.80
N GLN A 66 -12.94 -4.10 -8.50
CA GLN A 66 -14.22 -4.44 -7.89
C GLN A 66 -14.32 -5.92 -7.53
N ASP A 67 -13.91 -6.81 -8.43
CA ASP A 67 -14.16 -8.25 -8.30
C ASP A 67 -13.00 -8.98 -7.61
N TYR A 68 -11.77 -8.48 -7.79
CA TYR A 68 -10.55 -9.13 -7.28
C TYR A 68 -9.85 -8.32 -6.19
N HIS A 69 -10.37 -7.13 -5.85
CA HIS A 69 -9.88 -6.30 -4.74
C HIS A 69 -8.36 -6.09 -4.75
N ILE A 70 -7.81 -5.72 -5.92
CA ILE A 70 -6.36 -5.50 -6.08
C ILE A 70 -5.82 -4.46 -5.08
N GLY A 71 -4.61 -4.69 -4.57
CA GLY A 71 -4.00 -3.86 -3.52
C GLY A 71 -3.43 -2.53 -3.99
N GLY A 72 -3.14 -2.38 -5.28
CA GLY A 72 -2.57 -1.13 -5.77
C GLY A 72 -2.64 -0.93 -7.27
N ILE A 73 -2.44 0.32 -7.66
CA ILE A 73 -2.36 0.73 -9.07
C ILE A 73 -1.13 1.61 -9.24
N CYS A 74 -0.30 1.25 -10.21
CA CYS A 74 0.84 2.04 -10.63
C CYS A 74 0.44 2.87 -11.85
N PHE A 75 0.25 4.18 -11.66
CA PHE A 75 -0.11 5.11 -12.71
C PHE A 75 1.14 5.61 -13.46
N PHE A 76 1.05 5.74 -14.79
CA PHE A 76 2.10 6.36 -15.59
C PHE A 76 1.56 7.50 -16.47
N ARG A 77 1.82 7.46 -17.79
CA ARG A 77 1.56 8.54 -18.77
C ARG A 77 0.17 9.15 -18.62
N GLY A 78 0.11 10.48 -18.61
CA GLY A 78 -1.12 11.25 -18.49
C GLY A 78 -0.85 12.72 -18.20
N THR A 79 -1.89 13.55 -18.31
CA THR A 79 -1.90 14.92 -17.78
C THR A 79 -2.34 14.90 -16.31
N SER A 80 -2.00 15.93 -15.53
CA SER A 80 -2.42 16.03 -14.12
C SER A 80 -3.93 15.88 -13.94
N GLY A 81 -4.74 16.57 -14.74
CA GLY A 81 -6.21 16.50 -14.68
C GLY A 81 -6.76 15.10 -15.01
N SER A 82 -6.29 14.49 -16.09
CA SER A 82 -6.76 13.15 -16.49
C SER A 82 -6.33 12.05 -15.50
N LEU A 83 -5.15 12.17 -14.90
CA LEU A 83 -4.71 11.25 -13.84
C LEU A 83 -5.53 11.45 -12.57
N TYR A 84 -5.86 12.69 -12.20
CA TYR A 84 -6.72 12.97 -11.06
C TYR A 84 -8.11 12.33 -11.24
N GLU A 85 -8.75 12.54 -12.38
CA GLU A 85 -10.04 11.92 -12.71
C GLU A 85 -9.99 10.40 -12.67
N LEU A 86 -8.92 9.81 -13.21
CA LEU A 86 -8.73 8.36 -13.21
C LEU A 86 -8.51 7.79 -11.79
N ILE A 87 -7.70 8.47 -10.97
CA ILE A 87 -7.47 8.10 -9.57
C ILE A 87 -8.79 8.15 -8.80
N GLN A 88 -9.55 9.24 -8.93
CA GLN A 88 -10.86 9.38 -8.28
C GLN A 88 -11.85 8.30 -8.72
N LYS A 89 -11.90 7.99 -10.02
CA LYS A 89 -12.70 6.87 -10.53
C LYS A 89 -12.30 5.56 -9.84
N TYR A 90 -11.02 5.23 -9.78
CA TYR A 90 -10.58 3.96 -9.19
C TYR A 90 -10.73 3.91 -7.66
N GLN A 91 -10.56 5.03 -6.96
CA GLN A 91 -10.80 5.12 -5.53
C GLN A 91 -12.27 4.87 -5.18
N THR A 92 -13.21 5.43 -5.94
CA THR A 92 -14.66 5.23 -5.68
C THR A 92 -15.12 3.79 -5.93
N LEU A 93 -14.40 3.03 -6.76
CA LEU A 93 -14.68 1.61 -7.01
C LEU A 93 -14.07 0.67 -5.96
N SER A 94 -13.06 1.13 -5.21
CA SER A 94 -12.34 0.27 -4.28
C SER A 94 -12.99 0.20 -2.91
N LYS A 95 -12.98 -1.00 -2.32
CA LYS A 95 -13.44 -1.24 -0.96
C LYS A 95 -12.40 -0.87 0.11
N PHE A 96 -11.11 -1.03 -0.20
CA PHE A 96 -10.01 -0.89 0.78
C PHE A 96 -9.03 0.24 0.46
N LEU A 97 -9.01 0.72 -0.79
CA LEU A 97 -8.07 1.75 -1.23
C LEU A 97 -8.61 3.15 -0.93
N SER A 98 -8.05 3.82 0.07
CA SER A 98 -8.21 5.27 0.25
C SER A 98 -6.83 5.93 0.23
N TRP A 99 -6.60 6.86 -0.71
CA TRP A 99 -5.40 7.72 -0.74
C TRP A 99 -5.81 9.16 -0.41
#